data_AF-A0A7V6PX15-F1
#
_entry.id   AF-A0A7V6PX15-F1
#
_cell.length_a   1.000
_cell.length_b   1.000
_cell.length_c   1.000
_cell.angle_alpha   90.00
_cell.angle_beta   90.00
_cell.angle_gamma   90.00
#
_symmetry.space_group_name_H-M   'P 1'
#
loop_
_entity.id
_entity.type
_entity.pdbx_description
1 polymer ?
#
loop_
_entity_poly.entity_id
_entity_poly.type
_entity_poly.pdbx_seq_one_letter_code
_entity_poly.pdbx_strand_id
1 'polypeptide(L)' 'MNIVVLIYWRIEESKNSAKDAKEAVKGRIPLFVGVMDNSMVRVKDRIDSLNGLAIDGVVATTPFYSKCTDEEIIFFL' A
#
# COMPACT_ATOMS: atom_id res chain seq x y z
N MET A 1 6.59 -0.55 19.27
CA MET A 1 5.57 0.20 18.51
C MET A 1 4.86 -0.80 17.62
N ASN A 2 3.56 -1.01 17.79
CA ASN A 2 2.80 -2.01 17.01
C ASN A 2 2.25 -1.33 15.76
N ILE A 3 2.48 -1.93 14.59
CA ILE A 3 2.00 -1.45 13.28
C ILE A 3 1.22 -2.59 12.63
N VAL A 4 0.10 -2.26 11.99
CA VAL A 4 -0.60 -3.20 11.09
C VAL A 4 -0.32 -2.80 9.65
N VAL A 5 0.16 -3.78 8.89
CA VAL A 5 0.35 -3.69 7.44
C VAL A 5 -0.58 -4.70 6.79
N LEU A 6 -1.32 -4.26 5.78
CA LEU A 6 -2.23 -5.11 5.03
C LEU A 6 -1.75 -5.28 3.60
N ILE A 7 -1.84 -6.50 3.08
CA ILE A 7 -1.40 -6.86 1.72
C ILE A 7 -2.59 -7.45 0.98
N TYR A 8 -2.88 -6.93 -0.22
CA TYR A 8 -4.06 -7.31 -1.01
C TYR A 8 -3.72 -7.60 -2.46
N TRP A 9 -4.49 -8.53 -3.06
CA TRP A 9 -4.31 -8.96 -4.43
C TRP A 9 -4.99 -7.99 -5.43
N ARG A 10 -6.27 -7.66 -5.22
CA ARG A 10 -7.05 -6.77 -6.10
C ARG A 10 -7.25 -5.36 -5.51
N ILE A 11 -7.38 -4.37 -6.38
CA ILE A 11 -7.62 -2.96 -6.01
C ILE A 11 -8.93 -2.82 -5.20
N GLU A 12 -10.02 -3.40 -5.69
CA GLU A 12 -11.33 -3.34 -5.01
C GLU A 12 -11.31 -4.02 -3.63
N GLU A 13 -10.61 -5.15 -3.51
CA GLU A 13 -10.42 -5.83 -2.22
C GLU A 13 -9.59 -4.98 -1.26
N SER A 14 -8.56 -4.31 -1.78
CA SER A 14 -7.68 -3.43 -1.00
C SER A 14 -8.45 -2.31 -0.32
N LYS A 15 -9.40 -1.68 -1.02
CA LYS A 15 -10.18 -0.56 -0.46
C LYS A 15 -11.14 -1.02 0.64
N ASN A 16 -11.88 -2.10 0.43
CA ASN A 16 -12.84 -2.58 1.41
C ASN A 16 -12.13 -3.08 2.67
N SER A 17 -11.06 -3.86 2.51
CA SER A 17 -10.36 -4.37 3.66
C SER A 17 -9.54 -3.30 4.40
N ALA A 18 -9.07 -2.24 3.73
CA ALA A 18 -8.52 -1.07 4.40
C ALA A 18 -9.57 -0.34 5.27
N LYS A 19 -10.84 -0.27 4.84
CA LYS A 19 -11.94 0.25 5.67
C LYS A 19 -12.20 -0.65 6.87
N ASP A 20 -12.32 -1.95 6.67
CA ASP A 20 -12.56 -2.90 7.76
C ASP A 20 -11.44 -2.84 8.81
N ALA A 21 -10.20 -2.74 8.35
CA ALA A 21 -9.06 -2.58 9.24
C ALA A 21 -9.07 -1.23 9.98
N LYS A 22 -9.51 -0.14 9.33
CA LYS A 22 -9.69 1.14 10.01
C LYS A 22 -10.70 1.03 11.15
N GLU A 23 -11.83 0.38 10.90
CA GLU A 23 -12.88 0.14 11.90
C GLU A 23 -12.41 -0.79 13.02
N ALA A 24 -11.55 -1.75 12.72
CA ALA A 24 -10.95 -2.63 13.73
C ALA A 24 -9.93 -1.89 14.61
N VAL A 25 -9.05 -1.10 13.99
CA VAL A 25 -7.96 -0.38 14.67
C VAL A 25 -8.50 0.77 15.52
N LYS A 26 -9.51 1.51 15.04
CA LYS A 26 -10.10 2.69 15.72
C LYS A 26 -9.06 3.71 16.18
N GLY A 27 -8.01 3.91 15.38
CA GLY A 27 -6.92 4.84 15.69
C GLY A 27 -6.00 4.43 16.85
N ARG A 28 -6.13 3.21 17.39
CA ARG A 28 -5.30 2.75 18.52
C ARG A 28 -3.84 2.49 18.14
N ILE A 29 -3.58 2.24 16.87
CA ILE A 29 -2.25 2.01 16.28
C ILE A 29 -2.21 2.61 14.88
N PRO A 30 -1.02 2.95 14.34
CA PRO A 30 -0.88 3.33 12.94
C PRO A 30 -1.29 2.20 12.00
N LEU A 31 -2.09 2.55 10.99
CA LEU A 31 -2.55 1.68 9.92
C LEU A 31 -1.87 2.07 8.61
N PHE A 32 -1.02 1.17 8.10
CA PHE A 32 -0.40 1.31 6.79
C PHE A 32 -0.99 0.29 5.82
N VAL A 33 -1.18 0.68 4.55
CA VAL A 33 -1.73 -0.19 3.51
C VAL A 33 -0.69 -0.49 2.44
N GLY A 34 -0.49 -1.77 2.13
CA GLY A 34 0.43 -2.22 1.09
C GLY A 34 -0.11 -1.92 -0.31
N VAL A 35 0.69 -1.28 -1.16
CA VAL A 35 0.36 -0.91 -2.56
C VAL A 35 1.28 -1.59 -3.58
N MET A 36 1.72 -2.82 -3.28
CA MET A 36 2.74 -3.55 -4.04
C MET A 36 2.32 -3.86 -5.48
N ASP A 37 3.21 -3.58 -6.44
CA ASP A 37 3.16 -4.06 -7.83
C ASP A 37 4.54 -3.89 -8.49
N ASN A 38 4.82 -4.60 -9.60
CA ASN A 38 6.03 -4.38 -10.41
C ASN A 38 5.83 -3.24 -11.45
N SER A 39 4.60 -2.74 -11.62
CA SER A 39 4.28 -1.60 -12.48
C SER A 39 4.01 -0.35 -11.64
N MET A 40 4.79 0.69 -11.87
CA MET A 40 4.61 1.99 -11.22
C MET A 40 3.19 2.54 -11.43
N VAL A 41 2.64 2.38 -12.64
CA VAL A 41 1.27 2.83 -12.95
C VAL A 41 0.26 2.16 -12.03
N ARG A 42 0.36 0.84 -11.84
CA ARG A 42 -0.55 0.10 -10.96
C ARG A 42 -0.32 0.40 -9.47
N VAL A 43 0.91 0.70 -9.05
CA VAL A 43 1.17 1.23 -7.71
C VAL A 43 0.40 2.54 -7.51
N LYS A 44 0.46 3.44 -8.50
CA LYS A 44 -0.24 4.71 -8.48
C LYS A 44 -1.76 4.53 -8.43
N ASP A 45 -2.32 3.67 -9.28
CA ASP A 45 -3.75 3.34 -9.26
C ASP A 45 -4.21 2.81 -7.90
N ARG A 46 -3.38 1.99 -7.24
CA ARG A 46 -3.65 1.49 -5.88
C ARG A 46 -3.63 2.61 -4.86
N ILE A 47 -2.64 3.49 -4.87
CA ILE A 47 -2.60 4.66 -3.99
C ILE A 47 -3.85 5.53 -4.19
N ASP A 48 -4.20 5.81 -5.45
CA ASP A 48 -5.35 6.63 -5.78
C ASP A 48 -6.68 6.01 -5.32
N SER A 49 -6.79 4.67 -5.37
CA SER A 49 -7.96 3.95 -4.88
C SER A 49 -8.21 4.11 -3.36
N LEU A 50 -7.15 4.41 -2.61
CA LEU A 50 -7.17 4.62 -1.15
C LEU A 50 -7.47 6.07 -0.77
N ASN A 51 -7.55 7.00 -1.73
CA ASN A 51 -7.87 8.39 -1.46
C ASN A 51 -9.18 8.52 -0.68
N GLY A 52 -9.15 9.36 0.36
CA GLY A 52 -10.29 9.58 1.27
C GLY A 52 -10.41 8.54 2.40
N LEU A 53 -9.56 7.52 2.46
CA LEU A 53 -9.47 6.65 3.63
C LEU A 53 -8.56 7.27 4.69
N ALA A 54 -8.97 7.17 5.95
CA ALA A 54 -8.20 7.65 7.10
C ALA A 54 -7.10 6.66 7.50
N ILE A 55 -6.17 6.37 6.58
CA ILE A 55 -4.96 5.57 6.79
C ILE A 55 -3.77 6.49 7.12
N ASP A 56 -2.76 5.94 7.80
CA ASP A 56 -1.59 6.71 8.24
C ASP A 56 -0.47 6.73 7.18
N GLY A 57 -0.54 5.82 6.20
CA GLY A 57 0.37 5.81 5.06
C GLY A 57 0.21 4.57 4.19
N VAL A 58 1.07 4.50 3.17
CA VAL A 58 1.18 3.34 2.29
C VAL A 58 2.56 2.69 2.41
N VAL A 59 2.64 1.40 2.14
CA VAL A 59 3.90 0.66 2.03
C VAL A 59 4.01 0.16 0.59
N ALA A 60 5.03 0.63 -0.11
CA ALA A 60 5.43 0.09 -1.41
C ALA A 60 6.60 -0.87 -1.22
N THR A 61 6.66 -1.90 -2.06
CA THR A 61 7.84 -2.76 -2.19
C THR A 61 8.48 -2.46 -3.53
N THR A 62 9.81 -2.50 -3.58
CA THR A 62 10.56 -2.37 -4.83
C THR A 62 10.12 -3.47 -5.81
N PRO A 63 10.20 -3.24 -7.14
CA PRO A 63 9.97 -4.30 -8.11
C PRO A 63 10.86 -5.51 -7.80
N PHE A 64 10.28 -6.70 -7.86
CA PHE A 64 10.90 -7.94 -7.39
C PHE A 64 11.02 -9.01 -8.47
N TYR A 65 10.38 -8.83 -9.63
CA TYR A 65 10.43 -9.81 -10.72
C TYR A 65 11.78 -9.81 -11.45
N SER A 66 12.37 -8.62 -11.63
CA SER A 66 13.69 -8.42 -12.21
C SER A 66 14.59 -7.71 -11.20
N LYS A 67 15.90 -7.90 -11.31
CA LYS A 67 16.84 -7.05 -10.56
C LYS A 67 16.72 -5.62 -11.07
N CYS A 68 16.56 -4.69 -10.16
CA CYS A 68 16.63 -3.26 -10.44
C CYS A 68 17.98 -2.70 -10.00
N THR A 69 18.49 -1.69 -10.70
CA THR A 69 19.57 -0.84 -10.19
C THR A 69 19.03 0.11 -9.13
N ASP A 70 19.94 0.74 -8.38
CA ASP A 70 19.55 1.75 -7.38
C ASP A 70 18.82 2.93 -8.04
N GLU A 71 19.25 3.35 -9.24
CA GLU A 71 18.59 4.41 -10.02
C GLU A 71 17.18 4.03 -10.44
N GLU A 72 16.96 2.78 -10.85
CA GLU A 72 15.63 2.28 -11.22
C GLU A 72 14.69 2.20 -10.01
N ILE A 73 15.21 1.86 -8.82
CA ILE A 73 14.46 1.87 -7.58
C ILE A 73 14.07 3.30 -7.18
N ILE A 74 15.02 4.24 -7.26
CA ILE A 74 14.76 5.67 -6.97
C ILE A 74 13.75 6.24 -7.97
N PHE A 75 13.83 5.86 -9.24
CA PHE A 75 12.84 6.28 -10.23
C PHE A 75 11.45 5.70 -9.95
N PHE A 76 11.36 4.48 -9.40
CA PHE A 76 10.12 3.78 -9.13
C PHE A 76 9.32 4.35 -7.95
N LEU A 77 10.01 4.79 -6.88
CA LEU A 77 9.43 5.23 -5.59
C LEU A 77 9.26 6.75 -5.50
#